data_AF-A0A7S1E7D8-F1
#
_entry.id   AF-A0A7S1E7D8-F1
#
_cell.length_a   1.000
_cell.length_b   1.000
_cell.length_c   1.000
_cell.angle_alpha   90.00
_cell.angle_beta   90.00
_cell.angle_gamma   90.00
#
_symmetry.space_group_name_H-M   'P 1'
#
loop_
_entity.id
_entity.type
_entity.pdbx_description
1 polymer ?
#
loop_
_entity_poly.entity_id
_entity_poly.type
_entity_poly.pdbx_seq_one_letter_code
_entity_poly.pdbx_strand_id
1 'polypeptide(L)'
;QWLPKISLIRWGFEGLAITEFTGLKFQPGRRGGFATGEEVLDRYGMLETTVQDVAQVQGLIIGVCWLASYAALSATRQRFMTMQAPTPEKKIQGRLKHSPLQKNE
;
A
#
# COMPACT_ATOMS: atom_id res chain seq x y z
N GLN A 1 15.83 3.94 -15.41
CA GLN A 1 15.33 3.53 -14.07
C GLN A 1 14.45 4.62 -13.47
N TRP A 2 13.15 4.56 -13.70
CA TRP A 2 12.14 5.52 -13.23
C TRP A 2 11.44 5.13 -11.92
N LEU A 3 11.31 3.83 -11.66
CA LEU A 3 10.63 3.28 -10.47
C LEU A 3 11.22 3.77 -9.13
N PRO A 4 12.56 3.89 -8.97
CA PRO A 4 13.13 4.45 -7.75
C PRO A 4 12.70 5.90 -7.53
N LYS A 5 12.53 6.69 -8.59
CA LYS A 5 12.23 8.13 -8.49
C LYS A 5 10.81 8.43 -8.00
N ILE A 6 9.89 7.48 -8.14
CA ILE A 6 8.47 7.63 -7.79
C ILE A 6 8.11 6.80 -6.56
N SER A 7 9.04 5.99 -6.04
CA SER A 7 8.76 5.10 -4.92
C SER A 7 8.67 5.87 -3.61
N LEU A 8 7.46 5.93 -3.05
CA LEU A 8 7.20 6.47 -1.71
C LEU A 8 8.12 5.84 -0.66
N ILE A 9 8.38 4.54 -0.78
CA ILE A 9 9.23 3.77 0.13
C ILE A 9 10.69 4.23 0.03
N ARG A 10 11.18 4.53 -1.18
CA ARG A 10 12.55 5.02 -1.37
C ARG A 10 12.74 6.36 -0.66
N TRP A 11 11.86 7.32 -0.95
CA TRP A 11 11.91 8.64 -0.33
C TRP A 11 11.77 8.56 1.19
N GLY A 12 10.84 7.74 1.70
CA GLY A 12 10.68 7.53 3.14
C GLY A 12 11.92 6.92 3.81
N PHE A 13 12.55 5.93 3.18
CA PHE A 13 13.82 5.36 3.68
C PHE A 13 14.94 6.40 3.70
N GLU A 14 15.06 7.19 2.63
CA GLU A 14 16.07 8.23 2.48
C GLU A 14 15.93 9.31 3.57
N GLY A 15 14.72 9.80 3.82
CA GLY A 15 14.46 10.77 4.90
C GLY A 15 14.74 10.23 6.30
N LEU A 16 14.41 8.96 6.56
CA LEU A 16 14.72 8.30 7.83
C LEU A 16 16.23 8.11 8.01
N ALA A 17 16.92 7.67 6.97
CA ALA A 17 18.37 7.47 6.99
C ALA A 17 19.10 8.78 7.27
N ILE A 18 18.73 9.87 6.57
CA ILE A 18 19.32 11.19 6.82
C ILE A 18 19.08 11.60 8.27
N THR A 19 17.87 11.44 8.79
CA THR A 19 17.53 11.85 10.17
C THR A 19 18.31 11.06 11.22
N GLU A 20 18.48 9.75 11.03
CA GLU A 20 19.12 8.87 12.01
C GLU A 20 20.66 8.90 11.94
N PHE A 21 21.22 9.02 10.73
CA PHE A 21 22.67 8.96 10.53
C PHE A 21 23.36 10.33 10.64
N THR A 22 22.65 11.45 10.49
CA THR A 22 23.25 12.77 10.65
C THR A 22 23.76 12.99 12.08
N GLY A 23 25.05 13.29 12.25
CA GLY A 23 25.68 13.48 13.55
C GLY A 23 26.00 12.20 14.31
N LEU A 24 25.72 11.02 13.74
CA LEU A 24 25.99 9.74 14.38
C LEU A 24 27.46 9.37 14.22
N LYS A 25 28.13 9.05 15.34
CA LYS A 25 29.52 8.56 15.34
C LYS A 25 29.54 7.08 15.67
N PHE A 26 30.21 6.30 14.83
CA PHE A 26 30.39 4.88 15.05
C PHE A 26 31.76 4.60 15.66
N GLN A 27 31.86 3.52 16.43
CA GLN A 27 33.17 2.93 16.70
C GLN A 27 33.53 2.02 15.53
N PRO A 28 34.53 2.36 14.71
CA PRO A 28 34.91 1.53 13.58
C PRO A 28 35.43 0.18 14.09
N GLY A 29 34.78 -0.90 13.66
CA GLY A 29 35.19 -2.25 14.00
C GLY A 29 36.55 -2.62 13.40
N ARG A 30 37.12 -3.74 13.86
CA ARG A 30 38.46 -4.26 13.49
C ARG A 30 38.70 -4.55 12.00
N ARG A 31 37.68 -4.36 11.14
CA ARG A 31 37.66 -4.70 9.71
C ARG A 31 37.29 -3.53 8.78
N GLY A 32 37.49 -2.29 9.23
CA GLY A 32 37.24 -1.10 8.41
C GLY A 32 35.74 -0.78 8.30
N GLY A 33 35.17 -0.22 9.38
CA GLY A 33 33.83 0.36 9.37
C GLY A 33 33.89 1.87 9.15
N PHE A 34 32.78 2.45 8.70
CA PHE A 34 32.61 3.90 8.64
C PHE A 34 32.72 4.52 10.02
N ALA A 35 33.38 5.66 10.13
CA ALA A 35 33.56 6.34 11.41
C ALA A 35 32.35 7.22 11.77
N THR A 36 31.61 7.64 10.75
CA THR A 36 30.52 8.63 10.87
C THR A 36 29.33 8.23 10.01
N GLY A 37 28.13 8.67 10.41
CA GLY A 37 26.92 8.47 9.63
C GLY A 37 26.90 9.28 8.34
N GLU A 38 27.60 10.41 8.27
CA GLU A 38 27.79 11.17 7.04
C GLU A 38 28.53 10.36 5.98
N GLU A 39 29.55 9.59 6.37
CA GLU A 39 30.30 8.72 5.46
C GLU A 39 29.44 7.55 4.93
N VAL A 40 28.49 7.08 5.76
CA VAL A 40 27.48 6.09 5.34
C VAL A 40 26.53 6.73 4.33
N LEU A 41 25.99 7.92 4.63
CA LEU A 41 25.06 8.64 3.76
C LEU A 41 25.68 9.00 2.41
N ASP A 42 26.95 9.40 2.39
CA ASP A 42 27.69 9.71 1.16
C ASP A 42 27.83 8.47 0.27
N ARG A 43 28.14 7.31 0.87
CA ARG A 43 28.24 6.06 0.11
C ARG A 43 26.92 5.60 -0.50
N TYR A 44 25.80 5.92 0.12
CA TYR A 44 24.47 5.65 -0.41
C TYR A 44 23.94 6.76 -1.33
N GLY A 45 24.70 7.86 -1.52
CA GLY A 45 24.32 8.99 -2.37
C GLY A 45 23.17 9.82 -1.80
N MET A 46 23.05 9.87 -0.47
CA MET A 46 21.95 10.53 0.28
C MET A 46 22.39 11.80 0.99
N LEU A 47 23.64 12.25 0.79
CA LEU A 47 24.21 13.40 1.48
C LEU A 47 23.66 14.74 0.96
N GLU A 48 23.30 14.80 -0.33
CA GLU A 48 22.79 16.02 -0.98
C GLU A 48 21.28 16.22 -0.75
N THR A 49 20.57 15.15 -0.41
CA THR A 49 19.13 15.19 -0.14
C THR A 49 18.86 15.66 1.28
N THR A 50 17.94 16.61 1.42
CA THR A 50 17.51 17.13 2.73
C THR A 50 16.14 16.53 3.09
N VAL A 51 15.87 16.36 4.39
CA VAL A 51 14.56 15.87 4.89
C VAL A 51 13.38 16.69 4.33
N GLN A 52 13.58 18.00 4.11
CA GLN A 52 12.57 18.87 3.50
C GLN A 52 12.25 18.51 2.05
N ASP A 53 13.27 18.16 1.26
CA ASP A 53 13.10 17.75 -0.15
C ASP A 53 12.34 16.43 -0.23
N VAL A 54 12.72 15.46 0.62
CA VAL A 54 12.02 14.18 0.79
C VAL A 54 10.54 14.41 1.14
N ALA A 55 10.26 15.28 2.11
CA ALA A 55 8.90 15.57 2.56
C ALA A 55 8.04 16.22 1.44
N GLN A 56 8.62 17.10 0.63
CA GLN A 56 7.95 17.71 -0.51
C GLN A 56 7.58 16.68 -1.57
N VAL A 57 8.53 15.83 -1.97
CA VAL A 57 8.29 14.79 -2.97
C VAL A 57 7.27 13.77 -2.48
N GLN A 58 7.37 13.35 -1.22
CA GLN A 58 6.40 12.45 -0.59
C GLN A 58 5.00 13.06 -0.56
N GLY A 59 4.87 14.35 -0.22
CA GLY A 59 3.61 15.08 -0.27
C GLY A 59 3.02 15.14 -1.68
N LEU A 60 3.87 15.36 -2.70
CA LEU A 60 3.45 15.39 -4.10
C LEU A 60 2.94 14.02 -4.56
N ILE A 61 3.62 12.92 -4.23
CA ILE A 61 3.18 11.56 -4.56
C ILE A 61 1.81 11.26 -3.93
N ILE A 62 1.64 11.59 -2.64
CA ILE A 62 0.37 11.41 -1.94
C ILE A 62 -0.74 12.26 -2.58
N GLY A 63 -0.45 13.53 -2.88
CA GLY A 63 -1.39 14.44 -3.53
C GLY A 63 -1.82 13.94 -4.91
N VAL A 64 -0.89 13.45 -5.72
CA VAL A 64 -1.18 12.85 -7.04
C VAL A 64 -2.00 11.57 -6.89
N CYS A 65 -1.66 10.67 -5.97
CA CYS A 65 -2.43 9.46 -5.70
C CYS A 65 -3.86 9.79 -5.22
N TRP A 66 -4.00 10.83 -4.39
CA TRP A 66 -5.30 11.28 -3.90
C TRP A 66 -6.14 11.89 -5.02
N LEU A 67 -5.55 12.77 -5.84
CA LEU A 67 -6.20 13.34 -7.02
C LEU A 67 -6.59 12.27 -8.04
N ALA A 68 -5.71 11.29 -8.30
CA ALA A 68 -6.00 10.17 -9.18
C ALA A 68 -7.15 9.32 -8.63
N SER A 69 -7.17 9.06 -7.33
CA SER A 69 -8.26 8.34 -6.66
C SER A 69 -9.58 9.12 -6.75
N TYR A 70 -9.54 10.43 -6.52
CA TYR A 70 -10.71 11.31 -6.64
C TYR A 70 -11.21 11.37 -8.09
N ALA A 71 -10.32 11.53 -9.06
CA ALA A 71 -10.64 11.53 -10.48
C ALA A 71 -11.25 10.20 -10.90
N ALA A 72 -10.66 9.07 -10.48
CA ALA A 72 -11.20 7.74 -10.71
C ALA A 72 -12.60 7.60 -10.12
N LEU A 73 -12.81 8.04 -8.86
CA LEU A 73 -14.13 7.96 -8.23
C LEU A 73 -15.16 8.87 -8.91
N SER A 74 -14.75 10.04 -9.40
CA SER A 74 -15.62 10.98 -10.10
C SER A 74 -16.00 10.51 -11.51
N ALA A 75 -15.06 9.87 -12.22
CA ALA A 75 -15.26 9.34 -13.57
C ALA A 75 -16.00 7.99 -13.57
N THR A 76 -15.70 7.14 -12.59
CA THR A 76 -16.39 5.86 -12.44
C THR A 76 -17.69 6.14 -11.72
N ARG A 77 -18.81 6.30 -12.46
CA ARG A 77 -20.12 6.14 -11.83
C ARG A 77 -20.11 4.77 -11.15
N GLN A 78 -20.08 4.75 -9.82
CA GLN A 78 -20.10 3.50 -9.07
C GLN A 78 -21.26 2.68 -9.63
N ARG A 79 -20.94 1.53 -10.23
CA ARG A 79 -21.95 0.57 -10.66
C ARG A 79 -22.53 0.00 -9.38
N PHE A 80 -23.42 0.76 -8.74
CA PHE A 80 -24.24 0.24 -7.67
C PHE A 80 -24.95 -0.96 -8.28
N MET A 81 -24.65 -2.16 -7.79
CA MET A 81 -25.45 -3.31 -8.13
C MET A 81 -26.87 -2.98 -7.69
N THR A 82 -27.78 -2.85 -8.65
CA THR A 82 -29.20 -2.66 -8.36
C THR A 82 -29.62 -3.82 -7.48
N MET A 83 -30.10 -3.51 -6.27
CA MET A 83 -30.56 -4.52 -5.32
C MET A 83 -31.67 -5.32 -6.00
N GLN A 84 -31.36 -6.54 -6.41
CA GLN A 84 -32.34 -7.40 -7.04
C GLN A 84 -33.35 -7.75 -5.96
N ALA A 85 -34.62 -7.44 -6.20
CA ALA A 85 -35.68 -7.80 -5.27
C ALA A 85 -35.58 -9.30 -4.95
N PRO A 86 -35.76 -9.70 -3.69
CA PRO A 86 -35.76 -11.12 -3.34
C PRO A 86 -36.75 -11.82 -4.27
N THR A 87 -36.23 -12.73 -5.10
CA THR A 87 -37.06 -13.55 -5.98
C THR A 87 -38.11 -14.19 -5.08
N PRO A 88 -39.41 -13.91 -5.27
CA PRO A 88 -40.44 -14.54 -4.44
C PRO A 88 -40.21 -16.03 -4.58
N GLU A 89 -39.97 -16.68 -3.45
CA GLU A 89 -39.71 -18.10 -3.37
C GLU A 89 -40.74 -18.79 -4.25
N LYS A 90 -40.29 -19.41 -5.36
CA LYS A 90 -41.09 -20.42 -6.03
C LYS A 90 -41.36 -21.42 -4.93
N LYS A 91 -42.58 -21.39 -4.38
CA LYS A 91 -43.02 -22.36 -3.39
C LYS A 91 -42.48 -23.70 -3.85
N ILE A 92 -41.67 -24.32 -3.01
CA ILE A 92 -41.29 -25.72 -3.14
C ILE A 92 -42.57 -26.52 -2.84
N GLN A 93 -43.60 -26.35 -3.68
CA GLN A 93 -44.91 -27.00 -3.59
C GLN A 93 -44.95 -28.09 -4.65
N GLY A 94 -43.93 -28.95 -4.60
CA GLY A 94 -43.80 -30.12 -5.46
C GLY A 94 -42.96 -31.25 -4.87
N ARG A 95 -42.25 -31.04 -3.75
CA ARG A 95 -41.37 -32.08 -3.16
C ARG A 95 -41.62 -32.42 -1.69
N LEU A 96 -42.83 -32.15 -1.21
CA LEU A 96 -43.41 -32.82 -0.03
C LEU A 96 -44.69 -33.55 -0.46
N LYS A 97 -44.61 -34.34 -1.54
CA LYS A 97 -45.57 -35.43 -1.74
C LYS A 97 -44.99 -36.60 -0.96
N HIS A 98 -45.61 -36.90 0.17
CA HIS A 98 -45.35 -38.05 1.03
C HIS A 98 -44.86 -39.25 0.21
N SER A 99 -43.65 -39.75 0.49
CA SER A 99 -43.36 -41.16 0.22
C SER A 99 -44.28 -41.98 1.13
N PRO A 100 -45.17 -42.83 0.60
CA PRO A 100 -45.71 -43.90 1.42
C PRO A 100 -44.53 -44.78 1.81
N LEU A 101 -44.37 -45.03 3.11
CA LEU A 101 -43.52 -46.10 3.62
C LEU A 101 -43.93 -47.37 2.86
N GLN A 102 -43.05 -47.88 2.00
CA GLN A 102 -43.20 -49.22 1.48
C GLN A 102 -43.12 -50.17 2.67
N LYS A 103 -44.25 -50.82 2.92
CA LYS A 103 -44.40 -51.97 3.80
C LYS A 103 -43.72 -53.14 3.07
N ASN A 104 -42.54 -53.52 3.51
CA ASN A 104 -41.94 -54.79 3.10
C ASN A 104 -42.43 -55.86 4.08
N GLU A 105 -42.94 -56.94 3.49
CA GLU A 105 -43.31 -58.21 4.11
C GLU A 105 -42.14 -58.88 4.83
#